data_AF-A0A5K1GLP4-F1
#
_entry.id   AF-A0A5K1GLP4-F1
#
_cell.length_a   1.000
_cell.length_b   1.000
_cell.length_c   1.000
_cell.angle_alpha   90.00
_cell.angle_beta   90.00
_cell.angle_gamma   90.00
#
_symmetry.space_group_name_H-M   'P 1'
#
loop_
_entity.id
_entity.type
_entity.pdbx_description
1 polymer ?
#
loop_
_entity_poly.entity_id
_entity_poly.type
_entity_poly.pdbx_seq_one_letter_code
_entity_poly.pdbx_strand_id
1 'polypeptide(L)'
;RPVFLNVTYVGDIQKKAKKALTAMLARSQEVTDASQDVHLSEEERTEREQASIVPLLTGGKLKPYQLKGVKWLISLWQNGLNGILADQMGLGKTIQTIAFLAHLKGNNLHGPYLIIAPLSTLSNWVNEIA
;
A
#
# COMPACT_ATOMS: atom_id res chain seq x y z
N ARG A 1 54.00 13.69 -31.14
CA ARG A 1 52.68 13.89 -30.50
C ARG A 1 52.73 13.19 -29.14
N PRO A 2 52.64 13.88 -27.99
CA PRO A 2 52.67 13.21 -26.69
C PRO A 2 51.25 12.75 -26.30
N VAL A 3 51.17 11.58 -25.67
CA VAL A 3 49.97 10.96 -25.11
C VAL A 3 49.96 11.26 -23.61
N PHE A 4 48.93 11.95 -23.12
CA PHE A 4 48.74 12.21 -21.70
C PHE A 4 47.99 11.02 -21.06
N LEU A 5 48.64 10.33 -20.12
CA LEU A 5 47.98 9.36 -19.23
C LEU A 5 47.18 10.12 -18.16
N ASN A 6 45.90 9.76 -18.04
CA ASN A 6 45.00 10.27 -17.00
C ASN A 6 45.46 9.81 -15.61
N VAL A 7 45.90 10.76 -14.77
CA VAL A 7 46.15 10.53 -13.35
C VAL A 7 44.82 10.71 -12.62
N THR A 8 44.18 9.60 -12.25
CA THR A 8 42.94 9.61 -11.47
C THR A 8 43.21 10.19 -10.07
N TYR A 9 42.54 11.30 -9.75
CA TYR A 9 42.75 12.08 -8.52
C TYR A 9 42.23 11.32 -7.29
N VAL A 10 42.97 11.37 -6.18
CA VAL A 10 42.67 10.65 -4.91
C VAL A 10 41.25 10.92 -4.36
N GLY A 11 40.64 12.06 -4.71
CA GLY A 11 39.27 12.41 -4.33
C GLY A 11 38.19 11.50 -4.94
N ASP A 12 38.40 10.94 -6.13
CA ASP A 12 37.43 10.05 -6.79
C ASP A 12 37.35 8.68 -6.10
N ILE A 13 38.47 8.23 -5.53
CA ILE A 13 38.57 6.96 -4.80
C ILE A 13 37.70 7.02 -3.52
N GLN A 14 37.78 8.13 -2.79
CA GLN A 14 36.99 8.35 -1.57
C GLN A 14 35.48 8.43 -1.86
N LYS A 15 35.10 9.05 -2.99
CA LYS A 15 33.69 9.19 -3.40
C LYS A 15 33.09 7.84 -3.82
N LYS A 16 33.87 7.02 -4.52
CA LYS A 16 33.47 5.68 -4.94
C LYS A 16 33.37 4.72 -3.75
N ALA A 17 34.29 4.81 -2.79
CA ALA A 17 34.26 4.04 -1.54
C ALA A 17 33.02 4.36 -0.69
N LYS A 18 32.69 5.65 -0.51
CA LYS A 18 31.47 6.06 0.22
C LYS A 18 30.19 5.55 -0.44
N LYS A 19 30.07 5.67 -1.77
CA LYS A 19 28.91 5.18 -2.52
C LYS A 19 28.74 3.66 -2.39
N ALA A 20 29.85 2.92 -2.47
CA ALA A 20 29.84 1.48 -2.29
C ALA A 20 29.44 1.08 -0.86
N LEU A 21 29.95 1.78 0.16
CA LEU A 21 29.59 1.54 1.56
C LEU A 21 28.10 1.83 1.83
N THR A 22 27.55 2.92 1.30
CA THR A 22 26.12 3.23 1.42
C THR A 22 25.24 2.17 0.74
N ALA A 23 25.63 1.72 -0.45
CA ALA A 23 24.91 0.63 -1.14
C ALA A 23 25.01 -0.70 -0.38
N MET A 24 26.15 -0.97 0.26
CA MET A 24 26.38 -2.18 1.05
C MET A 24 25.57 -2.15 2.37
N LEU A 25 25.47 -0.99 3.01
CA LEU A 25 24.62 -0.76 4.18
C LEU A 25 23.13 -0.88 3.85
N ALA A 26 22.67 -0.30 2.72
CA ALA A 26 21.30 -0.43 2.26
C ALA A 26 20.93 -1.90 2.00
N ARG A 27 21.83 -2.65 1.35
CA ARG A 27 21.63 -4.08 1.09
C ARG A 27 21.66 -4.94 2.35
N SER A 28 22.42 -4.52 3.37
CA SER A 28 22.40 -5.16 4.70
C SER A 28 21.09 -4.89 5.44
N GLN A 29 20.49 -3.71 5.27
CA GLN A 29 19.17 -3.38 5.84
C GLN A 29 18.05 -4.17 5.15
N GLU A 30 18.10 -4.34 3.83
CA GLU A 30 17.13 -5.16 3.07
C GLU A 30 17.16 -6.63 3.51
N VAL A 31 18.35 -7.20 3.77
CA VAL A 31 18.50 -8.57 4.27
C VAL A 31 17.95 -8.71 5.70
N THR A 32 18.10 -7.70 6.56
CA THR A 32 17.52 -7.71 7.91
C THR A 32 16.00 -7.53 7.91
N ASP A 33 15.46 -6.71 7.01
CA ASP A 33 14.01 -6.47 6.88
C ASP A 33 13.30 -7.72 6.33
N ALA A 34 13.85 -8.33 5.28
CA ALA A 34 13.37 -9.60 4.74
C ALA A 34 13.47 -10.77 5.74
N SER A 35 14.42 -10.72 6.68
CA SER A 35 14.56 -11.74 7.74
C SER A 35 13.55 -11.56 8.87
N GLN A 36 13.05 -10.34 9.11
CA GLN A 36 11.99 -10.09 10.09
C GLN A 36 10.61 -10.52 9.57
N ASP A 37 10.36 -10.44 8.26
CA ASP A 37 9.12 -10.88 7.62
C ASP A 37 8.75 -12.35 7.91
N VAL A 38 9.75 -13.20 8.15
CA VAL A 38 9.57 -14.65 8.36
C VAL A 38 8.94 -14.99 9.73
N HIS A 39 8.99 -14.09 10.72
CA HIS A 39 8.47 -14.33 12.08
C HIS A 39 7.20 -13.51 12.43
N LEU A 40 6.62 -12.76 11.49
CA LEU A 40 5.39 -12.01 11.75
C LEU A 40 4.16 -12.89 11.65
N SER A 41 3.27 -12.75 12.62
CA SER A 41 1.95 -13.38 12.61
C SER A 41 1.12 -12.91 11.41
N GLU A 42 0.16 -13.73 10.97
CA GLU A 42 -0.70 -13.41 9.82
C GLU A 42 -1.52 -12.11 10.05
N GLU A 43 -1.83 -11.83 11.32
CA GLU A 43 -2.50 -10.60 11.75
C GLU A 43 -1.61 -9.37 11.55
N GLU A 44 -0.36 -9.39 12.04
CA GLU A 44 0.57 -8.27 11.88
C GLU A 44 0.89 -7.98 10.41
N ARG A 45 0.98 -9.01 9.57
CA ARG A 45 1.15 -8.84 8.11
C ARG A 45 -0.05 -8.10 7.51
N THR A 46 -1.26 -8.50 7.89
CA THR A 46 -2.50 -7.88 7.40
C THR A 46 -2.60 -6.42 7.84
N GLU A 47 -2.17 -6.11 9.06
CA GLU A 47 -2.18 -4.74 9.59
C GLU A 47 -1.18 -3.83 8.90
N ARG A 48 0.06 -4.28 8.69
CA ARG A 48 1.07 -3.54 7.93
C ARG A 48 0.59 -3.27 6.52
N GLU A 49 -0.01 -4.28 5.90
CA GLU A 49 -0.52 -4.17 4.55
C GLU A 49 -1.74 -3.25 4.45
N GLN A 50 -2.67 -3.33 5.41
CA GLN A 50 -3.77 -2.38 5.52
C GLN A 50 -3.26 -0.95 5.67
N ALA A 51 -2.28 -0.71 6.55
CA ALA A 51 -1.72 0.63 6.77
C ALA A 51 -1.07 1.20 5.50
N SER A 52 -0.46 0.34 4.67
CA SER A 52 0.11 0.73 3.38
C SER A 52 -0.97 1.08 2.35
N ILE A 53 -2.03 0.30 2.26
CA ILE A 53 -3.05 0.45 1.21
C ILE A 53 -4.10 1.50 1.58
N VAL A 54 -4.61 1.50 2.81
CA VAL A 54 -5.71 2.35 3.26
C VAL A 54 -5.34 3.13 4.52
N PRO A 55 -4.37 4.08 4.43
CA PRO A 55 -3.87 4.80 5.60
C PRO A 55 -4.94 5.68 6.29
N LEU A 56 -6.00 6.07 5.56
CA LEU A 56 -7.08 6.90 6.09
C LEU A 56 -8.18 6.10 6.81
N LEU A 57 -8.13 4.77 6.79
CA LEU A 57 -9.15 3.94 7.44
C LEU A 57 -8.85 3.84 8.94
N THR A 58 -9.73 4.44 9.76
CA THR A 58 -9.65 4.42 11.22
C THR A 58 -10.80 3.63 11.84
N GLY A 59 -10.66 3.20 13.10
CA GLY A 59 -11.76 2.58 13.86
C GLY A 59 -11.95 1.07 13.66
N GLY A 60 -11.16 0.42 12.79
CA GLY A 60 -11.24 -1.04 12.61
C GLY A 60 -10.10 -1.64 11.78
N LYS A 61 -9.87 -2.95 11.99
CA LYS A 61 -8.95 -3.77 11.20
C LYS A 61 -9.75 -4.57 10.17
N LEU A 62 -9.35 -4.52 8.91
CA LEU A 62 -9.88 -5.35 7.84
C LEU A 62 -9.42 -6.79 8.05
N LYS A 63 -10.35 -7.73 7.87
CA LYS A 63 -10.00 -9.15 7.84
C LYS A 63 -9.22 -9.46 6.54
N PRO A 64 -8.39 -10.51 6.50
CA PRO A 64 -7.56 -10.84 5.34
C PRO A 64 -8.35 -10.97 4.02
N TYR A 65 -9.56 -11.51 4.07
CA TYR A 65 -10.43 -11.61 2.88
C TYR A 65 -10.97 -10.24 2.42
N GLN A 66 -11.23 -9.32 3.35
CA GLN A 66 -11.68 -7.97 3.02
C GLN A 66 -10.56 -7.19 2.35
N LEU A 67 -9.33 -7.32 2.86
CA LEU A 67 -8.16 -6.69 2.28
C LEU A 67 -7.88 -7.20 0.86
N LYS A 68 -8.07 -8.52 0.62
CA LYS A 68 -8.04 -9.10 -0.74
C LYS A 68 -9.11 -8.49 -1.65
N GLY A 69 -10.34 -8.31 -1.15
CA GLY A 69 -11.41 -7.64 -1.88
C GLY A 69 -11.09 -6.19 -2.25
N VAL A 70 -10.55 -5.41 -1.31
CA VAL A 70 -10.12 -4.03 -1.55
C VAL A 70 -9.01 -3.96 -2.61
N LYS A 71 -7.98 -4.81 -2.51
CA LYS A 71 -6.92 -4.89 -3.53
C LYS A 71 -7.46 -5.21 -4.91
N TRP A 72 -8.44 -6.12 -4.98
CA TRP A 72 -9.09 -6.47 -6.23
C TRP A 72 -9.84 -5.27 -6.82
N LEU A 73 -10.58 -4.51 -6.01
CA LEU A 73 -11.23 -3.27 -6.44
C LEU A 73 -10.23 -2.22 -6.94
N ILE A 74 -9.10 -2.05 -6.25
CA ILE A 74 -8.02 -1.13 -6.68
C ILE A 74 -7.48 -1.55 -8.05
N SER A 75 -7.22 -2.85 -8.24
CA SER A 75 -6.75 -3.38 -9.52
C SER A 75 -7.74 -3.14 -10.66
N LEU A 76 -9.04 -3.36 -10.41
CA LEU A 76 -10.08 -3.06 -11.40
C LEU A 76 -10.08 -1.57 -11.78
N TRP A 77 -10.04 -0.70 -10.78
CA TRP A 77 -10.02 0.75 -10.98
C TRP A 77 -8.79 1.20 -11.79
N GLN A 78 -7.60 0.69 -11.46
CA GLN A 78 -6.35 0.97 -12.20
C GLN A 78 -6.41 0.52 -13.66
N ASN A 79 -7.17 -0.54 -13.96
CA ASN A 79 -7.36 -1.06 -15.31
C ASN A 79 -8.59 -0.46 -16.03
N GLY A 80 -9.32 0.48 -15.40
CA GLY A 80 -10.54 1.05 -15.97
C GLY A 80 -11.68 0.04 -16.12
N LEU A 81 -11.69 -1.02 -15.32
CA LEU A 81 -12.69 -2.07 -15.32
C LEU A 81 -13.71 -1.87 -14.19
N ASN A 82 -14.94 -2.28 -14.45
CA ASN A 82 -15.99 -2.38 -13.43
C ASN A 82 -15.98 -3.76 -12.78
N GLY A 83 -16.46 -3.86 -11.54
CA GLY A 83 -16.53 -5.12 -10.80
C GLY A 83 -17.79 -5.28 -9.98
N ILE A 84 -18.12 -6.53 -9.68
CA ILE A 84 -19.20 -6.91 -8.78
C ILE A 84 -18.58 -7.68 -7.61
N LEU A 85 -18.74 -7.18 -6.39
CA LEU A 85 -18.41 -7.94 -5.19
C LEU A 85 -19.49 -9.00 -4.94
N ALA A 86 -19.19 -10.24 -5.32
CA ALA A 86 -20.11 -11.38 -5.20
C ALA A 86 -19.95 -12.16 -3.88
N ASP A 87 -19.35 -11.54 -2.85
CA ASP A 87 -19.19 -12.15 -1.52
C ASP A 87 -20.54 -12.44 -0.87
N GLN A 88 -20.61 -13.47 -0.02
CA GLN A 88 -21.81 -13.79 0.76
C GLN A 88 -22.26 -12.58 1.61
N MET A 89 -23.52 -12.59 2.04
CA MET A 89 -24.06 -11.56 2.93
C MET A 89 -23.31 -11.58 4.26
N GLY A 90 -23.05 -10.41 4.84
CA GLY A 90 -22.36 -10.30 6.14
C GLY A 90 -20.82 -10.26 6.09
N LEU A 91 -20.17 -10.42 4.94
CA LEU A 91 -18.70 -10.30 4.80
C LEU A 91 -18.17 -8.84 4.80
N GLY A 92 -19.02 -7.86 5.08
CA GLY A 92 -18.61 -6.46 5.16
C GLY A 92 -18.27 -5.82 3.81
N LYS A 93 -19.17 -5.97 2.82
CA LYS A 93 -19.03 -5.27 1.52
C LYS A 93 -19.02 -3.75 1.67
N THR A 94 -19.74 -3.22 2.67
CA THR A 94 -19.75 -1.80 3.03
C THR A 94 -18.36 -1.31 3.40
N ILE A 95 -17.75 -1.89 4.44
CA ILE A 95 -16.40 -1.51 4.87
C ILE A 95 -15.34 -1.73 3.79
N GLN A 96 -15.46 -2.77 2.95
CA GLN A 96 -14.57 -2.94 1.78
C GLN A 96 -14.70 -1.77 0.79
N THR A 97 -15.93 -1.30 0.54
CA THR A 97 -16.17 -0.16 -0.36
C THR A 97 -15.64 1.15 0.25
N ILE A 98 -15.84 1.36 1.55
CA ILE A 98 -15.33 2.54 2.27
C ILE A 98 -13.79 2.53 2.26
N ALA A 99 -13.17 1.39 2.53
CA ALA A 99 -11.72 1.22 2.46
C ALA A 99 -11.19 1.55 1.05
N PHE A 100 -11.85 1.07 0.00
CA PHE A 100 -11.50 1.43 -1.38
C PHE A 100 -11.59 2.95 -1.63
N LEU A 101 -12.66 3.62 -1.19
CA LEU A 101 -12.79 5.08 -1.32
C LEU A 101 -11.72 5.83 -0.52
N ALA A 102 -11.39 5.34 0.68
CA ALA A 102 -10.32 5.88 1.51
C ALA A 102 -8.96 5.77 0.83
N HIS A 103 -8.68 4.65 0.14
CA HIS A 103 -7.49 4.50 -0.71
C HIS A 103 -7.44 5.58 -1.80
N LEU A 104 -8.54 5.78 -2.54
CA LEU A 104 -8.57 6.81 -3.61
C LEU A 104 -8.34 8.22 -3.04
N LYS A 105 -8.99 8.54 -1.91
CA LYS A 105 -8.81 9.83 -1.23
C LYS A 105 -7.37 10.05 -0.76
N GLY A 106 -6.71 9.01 -0.26
CA GLY A 106 -5.30 9.05 0.13
C GLY A 106 -4.35 9.33 -1.05
N ASN A 107 -4.76 8.98 -2.27
CA ASN A 107 -4.03 9.28 -3.50
C ASN A 107 -4.42 10.63 -4.13
N ASN A 108 -4.97 11.57 -3.34
CA ASN A 108 -5.45 12.88 -3.78
C ASN A 108 -6.56 12.84 -4.85
N LEU A 109 -7.27 11.73 -4.96
CA LEU A 109 -8.47 11.63 -5.78
C LEU A 109 -9.66 11.93 -4.86
N HIS A 110 -10.16 13.17 -4.93
CA HIS A 110 -11.20 13.62 -4.00
C HIS A 110 -12.63 13.32 -4.47
N GLY A 111 -12.80 12.80 -5.68
CA GLY A 111 -14.12 12.56 -6.25
C GLY A 111 -14.85 13.86 -6.61
N PRO A 112 -16.04 13.74 -7.23
CA PRO A 112 -17.22 13.29 -6.50
C PRO A 112 -17.39 11.76 -6.50
N TYR A 113 -17.82 11.22 -5.36
CA TYR A 113 -18.18 9.81 -5.19
C TYR A 113 -19.67 9.69 -4.91
N LEU A 114 -20.35 8.75 -5.57
CA LEU A 114 -21.77 8.47 -5.38
C LEU A 114 -21.95 7.03 -4.91
N ILE A 115 -22.56 6.87 -3.73
CA ILE A 115 -22.98 5.57 -3.20
C ILE A 115 -24.50 5.54 -3.24
N ILE A 116 -25.07 4.48 -3.81
CA ILE A 116 -26.51 4.24 -3.84
C ILE A 116 -26.77 2.97 -3.03
N ALA A 117 -27.66 3.08 -2.04
CA ALA A 117 -28.05 1.97 -1.18
C ALA A 117 -29.55 2.05 -0.85
N PRO A 118 -30.20 0.92 -0.50
CA PRO A 118 -31.57 0.92 0.00
C PRO A 118 -31.73 1.83 1.23
N LEU A 119 -32.91 2.44 1.37
CA LEU A 119 -33.21 3.35 2.49
C LEU A 119 -32.94 2.70 3.86
N SER A 120 -33.25 1.41 4.00
CA SER A 120 -33.06 0.65 5.23
C SER A 120 -31.60 0.49 5.67
N THR A 121 -30.63 0.65 4.77
CA THR A 121 -29.20 0.48 5.08
C THR A 121 -28.43 1.81 5.14
N LEU A 122 -29.07 2.94 4.82
CA LEU A 122 -28.39 4.24 4.82
C LEU A 122 -27.83 4.63 6.20
N SER A 123 -28.57 4.35 7.28
CA SER A 123 -28.07 4.62 8.64
C SER A 123 -26.79 3.84 8.95
N ASN A 124 -26.70 2.59 8.50
CA ASN A 124 -25.49 1.78 8.63
C ASN A 124 -24.32 2.37 7.84
N TRP A 125 -24.55 2.81 6.59
CA TRP A 125 -23.53 3.49 5.80
C TRP A 125 -23.02 4.77 6.47
N VAL A 126 -23.91 5.60 7.01
CA VAL A 126 -23.52 6.82 7.73
C VAL A 126 -22.68 6.50 8.96
N ASN A 127 -23.08 5.50 9.74
CA ASN A 127 -22.33 5.08 10.93
C ASN A 127 -20.96 4.50 10.60
N GLU A 128 -20.79 3.81 9.46
CA GLU A 128 -19.48 3.27 9.05
C GLU A 128 -18.55 4.35 8.46
N ILE A 129 -19.09 5.48 7.99
CA ILE A 129 -18.31 6.60 7.44
C ILE A 129 -17.90 7.63 8.50
N ALA A 130 -18.72 7.79 9.55
CA ALA A 130 -18.54 8.75 10.63
C ALA A 130 -17.31 8.43 11.50
#